data_AF-A0A354I9I6-F1
#
_entry.id   AF-A0A354I9I6-F1
#
_cell.length_a   1.000
_cell.length_b   1.000
_cell.length_c   1.000
_cell.angle_alpha   90.00
_cell.angle_beta   90.00
_cell.angle_gamma   90.00
#
_symmetry.space_group_name_H-M   'P 1'
#
loop_
_entity.id
_entity.type
_entity.pdbx_description
1 polymer ?
#
loop_
_entity_poly.entity_id
_entity_poly.type
_entity_poly.pdbx_seq_one_letter_code
_entity_poly.pdbx_strand_id
1 'polypeptide(L)'
;MKTRPILTPKKPKDTSRIFDTTEPLLRLRNMGDDEFERVVGEWAYSCLGNSEQYSNVALMGGSGDSGRDLVAYIDSDMQKFDIYQCKQYDKPLSPAGYMVEFGKLCYYTFIGEYNIPQKYYIVASNGIGKSLRNLGDLEGEVA
;
A
#
# COMPACT_ATOMS: atom_id res chain seq x y z
N MET A 1 0.82 16.62 -9.83
CA MET A 1 0.07 15.81 -8.84
C MET A 1 0.41 16.30 -7.44
N LYS A 2 -0.56 16.45 -6.52
CA LYS A 2 -0.28 16.90 -5.15
C LYS A 2 0.12 15.70 -4.29
N THR A 3 1.42 15.52 -4.06
CA THR A 3 1.92 14.54 -3.09
C THR A 3 1.85 15.15 -1.68
N ARG A 4 1.53 14.34 -0.67
CA ARG A 4 1.65 14.76 0.72
C ARG A 4 2.90 14.09 1.31
N PRO A 5 3.88 14.85 1.82
CA PRO A 5 4.99 14.25 2.54
C PRO A 5 4.43 13.47 3.72
N ILE A 6 4.98 12.29 3.98
CA ILE A 6 4.57 11.53 5.16
C ILE A 6 4.95 12.34 6.41
N LEU A 7 3.92 12.70 7.17
CA LEU A 7 4.09 13.44 8.41
C LEU A 7 4.51 12.47 9.51
N THR A 8 5.36 12.95 10.42
CA THR A 8 5.66 12.23 11.66
C THR A 8 4.34 11.91 12.40
N PRO A 9 4.10 10.63 12.76
CA PRO A 9 2.90 10.22 13.48
C PRO A 9 2.75 11.05 14.75
N LYS A 10 1.53 11.55 14.97
CA LYS A 10 1.21 12.29 16.19
C LYS A 10 1.01 11.30 17.33
N LYS A 11 1.41 11.67 18.54
CA LYS A 11 1.06 10.87 19.73
C LYS A 11 -0.46 10.68 19.80
N PRO A 12 -0.96 9.44 19.97
CA PRO A 12 -2.39 9.18 20.07
C PRO A 12 -3.01 9.99 21.21
N LYS A 13 -4.14 10.66 20.93
CA LYS A 13 -4.93 11.36 21.94
C LYS A 13 -5.93 10.45 22.63
N ASP A 14 -6.40 9.44 21.91
CA ASP A 14 -7.30 8.42 22.42
C ASP A 14 -6.47 7.21 22.89
N THR A 15 -6.50 6.97 24.20
CA THR A 15 -5.80 5.88 24.86
C THR A 15 -6.72 4.70 25.16
N SER A 16 -8.01 4.77 24.80
CA SER A 16 -9.00 3.71 25.06
C SER A 16 -8.57 2.37 24.47
N ARG A 17 -7.85 2.39 23.35
CA ARG A 17 -7.35 1.21 22.65
C ARG A 17 -6.04 0.63 23.20
N ILE A 18 -5.45 1.23 24.25
CA ILE A 18 -4.24 0.68 24.90
C ILE A 18 -4.54 -0.64 25.61
N PHE A 19 -5.73 -0.76 26.21
CA PHE A 19 -6.19 -1.96 26.90
C PHE A 19 -7.15 -2.80 26.05
N ASP A 20 -7.26 -2.51 24.75
CA ASP A 20 -8.03 -3.32 23.81
C ASP A 20 -7.35 -4.68 23.63
N THR A 21 -8.01 -5.72 24.15
CA THR A 21 -7.56 -7.12 24.09
C THR A 21 -7.97 -7.83 22.80
N THR A 22 -8.63 -7.14 21.87
CA THR A 22 -8.94 -7.67 20.54
C THR A 22 -7.65 -8.03 19.82
N GLU A 23 -7.63 -9.21 19.20
CA GLU A 23 -6.47 -9.71 18.47
C GLU A 23 -6.01 -8.69 17.39
N PRO A 24 -4.71 -8.37 17.29
CA PRO A 24 -4.23 -7.29 16.43
C PRO A 24 -4.62 -7.40 14.94
N LEU A 25 -4.60 -8.61 14.37
CA LEU A 25 -5.02 -8.81 12.97
C LEU A 25 -6.53 -8.60 12.82
N LEU A 26 -7.34 -9.06 13.77
CA LEU A 26 -8.78 -8.79 13.78
C LEU A 26 -9.07 -7.29 13.88
N ARG A 27 -8.31 -6.53 14.68
CA ARG A 27 -8.40 -5.07 14.73
C ARG A 27 -8.12 -4.45 13.37
N LEU A 28 -7.01 -4.84 12.72
CA LEU A 28 -6.63 -4.35 11.40
C LEU A 28 -7.70 -4.64 10.33
N ARG A 29 -8.33 -5.81 10.39
CA ARG A 29 -9.40 -6.22 9.46
C ARG A 29 -10.70 -5.45 9.64
N ASN A 30 -10.99 -5.02 10.86
CA ASN A 30 -12.24 -4.34 11.19
C ASN A 30 -12.14 -2.80 11.12
N MET A 31 -10.96 -2.24 10.80
CA MET A 31 -10.80 -0.80 10.57
C MET A 31 -11.58 -0.38 9.33
N GLY A 32 -12.26 0.77 9.39
CA GLY A 32 -12.78 1.41 8.20
C GLY A 32 -11.67 1.97 7.31
N ASP A 33 -11.99 2.30 6.07
CA ASP A 33 -11.04 2.74 5.03
C ASP A 33 -10.12 3.87 5.50
N ASP A 34 -10.69 4.95 6.07
CA ASP A 34 -9.94 6.10 6.59
C ASP A 34 -8.99 5.72 7.73
N GLU A 35 -9.37 4.76 8.57
CA GLU A 35 -8.53 4.31 9.68
C GLU A 35 -7.41 3.41 9.17
N PHE A 36 -7.72 2.52 8.22
CA PHE A 36 -6.73 1.66 7.59
C PHE A 36 -5.68 2.47 6.82
N GLU A 37 -6.09 3.49 6.06
CA GLU A 37 -5.17 4.39 5.34
C GLU A 37 -4.21 5.10 6.30
N ARG A 38 -4.71 5.56 7.47
CA ARG A 38 -3.86 6.15 8.50
C ARG A 38 -2.85 5.16 9.06
N VAL A 39 -3.27 3.93 9.37
CA VAL A 39 -2.39 2.88 9.88
C VAL A 39 -1.31 2.52 8.86
N VAL A 40 -1.67 2.41 7.59
CA VAL A 40 -0.70 2.22 6.50
C VAL A 40 0.28 3.40 6.44
N GLY A 41 -0.20 4.64 6.56
CA GLY A 41 0.66 5.82 6.59
C GLY A 41 1.67 5.80 7.75
N GLU A 42 1.24 5.41 8.94
CA GLU A 42 2.12 5.28 10.11
C GLU A 42 3.12 4.13 9.96
N TRP A 43 2.68 2.99 9.42
CA TRP A 43 3.55 1.87 9.06
C TRP A 43 4.60 2.30 8.05
N ALA A 44 4.19 3.00 6.99
CA ALA A 44 5.11 3.42 5.95
C ALA A 44 6.09 4.47 6.44
N TYR A 45 5.68 5.41 7.29
CA TYR A 45 6.62 6.29 7.97
C TYR A 45 7.68 5.49 8.74
N SER A 46 7.22 4.57 9.58
CA SER A 46 8.06 3.89 10.55
C SER A 46 8.98 2.84 9.91
N CYS A 47 8.49 2.15 8.89
CA CYS A 47 9.18 1.01 8.26
C CYS A 47 9.84 1.36 6.92
N LEU A 48 9.24 2.24 6.12
CA LEU A 48 9.79 2.64 4.82
C LEU A 48 10.58 3.95 4.93
N GLY A 49 10.03 4.96 5.62
CA GLY A 49 10.64 6.28 5.75
C GLY A 49 11.93 6.30 6.58
N ASN A 50 12.10 5.32 7.48
CA ASN A 50 13.33 5.15 8.27
C ASN A 50 14.27 4.07 7.70
N SER A 51 13.96 3.51 6.53
CA SER A 51 14.82 2.53 5.85
C SER A 51 15.91 3.25 5.07
N GLU A 52 17.12 2.68 5.05
CA GLU A 52 18.22 3.17 4.20
C GLU A 52 17.96 2.97 2.69
N GLN A 53 16.95 2.16 2.33
CA GLN A 53 16.61 1.86 0.93
C GLN A 53 15.90 3.03 0.22
N TYR A 54 15.19 3.88 0.97
CA TYR A 54 14.33 4.91 0.39
C TYR A 54 14.79 6.31 0.77
N SER A 55 14.90 7.17 -0.23
CA SER A 55 15.23 8.59 -0.07
C SER A 55 14.04 9.37 0.49
N ASN A 56 12.81 8.96 0.17
CA ASN A 56 11.58 9.63 0.56
C ASN A 56 10.39 8.69 0.43
N VAL A 57 9.34 8.94 1.20
CA VAL A 57 8.07 8.22 1.12
C VAL A 57 6.92 9.23 1.13
N ALA A 58 6.01 9.09 0.17
CA ALA A 58 4.89 10.00 -0.03
C ALA A 58 3.56 9.24 -0.02
N LEU A 59 2.58 9.80 0.70
CA LEU A 59 1.19 9.38 0.59
C LEU A 59 0.54 10.13 -0.57
N MET A 60 -0.14 9.37 -1.41
CA MET A 60 -0.96 9.85 -2.50
C MET A 60 -2.38 9.86 -1.95
N GLY A 61 -2.97 11.05 -1.82
CA GLY A 61 -4.30 11.18 -1.24
C GLY A 61 -5.28 11.78 -2.24
N GLY A 62 -6.41 11.11 -2.45
CA GLY A 62 -7.56 11.66 -3.13
C GLY A 62 -8.33 10.64 -3.98
N SER A 63 -9.33 11.14 -4.69
CA SER A 63 -9.87 10.44 -5.86
C SER A 63 -9.01 10.83 -7.07
N GLY A 64 -8.42 9.87 -7.78
CA GLY A 64 -7.66 10.13 -9.00
C GLY A 64 -6.16 9.79 -8.93
N ASP A 65 -5.75 9.02 -7.92
CA ASP A 65 -4.34 8.79 -7.57
C ASP A 65 -3.59 7.87 -8.54
N SER A 66 -4.29 7.49 -9.62
CA SER A 66 -3.76 6.70 -10.73
C SER A 66 -3.23 5.33 -10.29
N GLY A 67 -3.85 4.74 -9.27
CA GLY A 67 -3.46 3.43 -8.74
C GLY A 67 -2.21 3.47 -7.85
N ARG A 68 -1.96 4.58 -7.15
CA ARG A 68 -0.88 4.75 -6.20
C ARG A 68 -1.49 5.31 -4.92
N ASP A 69 -1.43 4.58 -3.80
CA ASP A 69 -1.81 5.16 -2.50
C ASP A 69 -0.56 5.62 -1.74
N LEU A 70 0.56 4.94 -1.98
CA LEU A 70 1.86 5.31 -1.43
C LEU A 70 2.98 5.04 -2.44
N VAL A 71 3.93 5.97 -2.47
CA VAL A 71 5.13 5.88 -3.30
C VAL A 71 6.36 6.00 -2.41
N ALA A 72 7.25 5.01 -2.47
CA ALA A 72 8.54 5.01 -1.80
C ALA A 72 9.63 5.25 -2.83
N TYR A 73 10.21 6.45 -2.83
CA TYR A 73 11.27 6.85 -3.75
C TYR A 73 12.61 6.29 -3.28
N ILE A 74 13.33 5.67 -4.21
CA ILE A 74 14.61 5.02 -3.98
C ILE A 74 15.75 6.03 -4.21
N ASP A 75 15.59 6.92 -5.18
CA ASP A 75 16.56 7.95 -5.52
C ASP A 75 16.11 9.36 -5.12
N SER A 76 17.05 10.31 -5.02
CA SER A 76 16.77 11.72 -4.71
C SER A 76 15.95 12.41 -5.81
N ASP A 77 16.08 11.92 -7.03
CA ASP A 77 15.51 12.56 -8.24
C ASP A 77 14.07 12.09 -8.50
N MET A 78 13.53 11.24 -7.62
CA MET A 78 12.17 10.72 -7.63
C MET A 78 11.82 9.95 -8.92
N GLN A 79 12.82 9.37 -9.59
CA GLN A 79 12.65 8.64 -10.85
C GLN A 79 12.53 7.14 -10.64
N LYS A 80 13.16 6.61 -9.59
CA LYS A 80 13.05 5.21 -9.17
C LYS A 80 12.23 5.13 -7.90
N PHE A 81 11.20 4.31 -7.92
CA PHE A 81 10.30 4.17 -6.78
C PHE A 81 9.59 2.82 -6.77
N ASP A 82 9.11 2.46 -5.60
CA ASP A 82 8.17 1.37 -5.37
C ASP A 82 6.78 1.94 -5.11
N ILE A 83 5.75 1.28 -5.65
CA ILE A 83 4.35 1.67 -5.44
C ILE A 83 3.69 0.67 -4.49
N TYR A 84 2.94 1.20 -3.54
CA TYR A 84 2.11 0.45 -2.62
C TYR A 84 0.64 0.88 -2.82
N GLN A 85 -0.17 -0.03 -3.37
CA GLN A 85 -1.62 0.11 -3.50
C GLN A 85 -2.27 -0.59 -2.31
N CYS A 86 -2.91 0.18 -1.46
CA CYS A 86 -3.58 -0.28 -0.25
C CYS A 86 -5.04 -0.55 -0.55
N LYS A 87 -5.55 -1.66 -0.01
CA LYS A 87 -6.96 -2.03 -0.16
C LYS A 87 -7.51 -2.60 1.14
N GLN A 88 -8.45 -1.86 1.70
CA GLN A 88 -9.37 -2.37 2.70
C GLN A 88 -10.47 -3.08 1.90
N TYR A 89 -10.54 -4.41 1.99
CA TYR A 89 -11.61 -5.20 1.40
C TYR A 89 -12.23 -6.04 2.49
N ASP A 90 -13.55 -6.16 2.52
CA ASP A 90 -14.28 -7.05 3.46
C ASP A 90 -13.88 -8.53 3.32
N LYS A 91 -13.33 -8.90 2.16
CA LYS A 91 -12.91 -10.27 1.83
C LYS A 91 -11.46 -10.28 1.36
N PRO A 92 -10.75 -11.42 1.49
CA PRO A 92 -9.42 -11.57 0.89
C PRO A 92 -9.43 -11.21 -0.59
N LEU A 93 -8.34 -10.59 -1.06
CA LEU A 93 -8.20 -10.15 -2.44
C LEU A 93 -8.36 -11.32 -3.40
N SER A 94 -9.30 -11.17 -4.33
CA SER A 94 -9.54 -12.13 -5.41
C SER A 94 -8.62 -11.86 -6.60
N PRO A 95 -8.39 -12.86 -7.48
CA PRO A 95 -7.67 -12.64 -8.73
C PRO A 95 -8.26 -11.52 -9.60
N ALA A 96 -9.59 -11.44 -9.70
CA ALA A 96 -10.25 -10.37 -10.46
C ALA A 96 -9.97 -8.99 -9.86
N GLY A 97 -10.02 -8.86 -8.53
CA GLY A 97 -9.69 -7.61 -7.84
C GLY A 97 -8.22 -7.21 -8.00
N TYR A 98 -7.30 -8.18 -7.96
CA TYR A 98 -5.88 -7.96 -8.25
C TYR A 98 -5.69 -7.44 -9.69
N MET A 99 -6.32 -8.08 -10.68
CA MET A 99 -6.19 -7.71 -12.10
C MET A 99 -6.68 -6.30 -12.39
N VAL A 100 -7.68 -5.80 -11.65
CA VAL A 100 -8.13 -4.41 -11.77
C VAL A 100 -7.04 -3.43 -11.37
N GLU A 101 -6.39 -3.66 -10.23
CA GLU A 101 -5.32 -2.77 -9.75
C GLU A 101 -4.05 -2.91 -10.59
N PHE A 102 -3.72 -4.12 -11.04
CA PHE A 102 -2.62 -4.34 -11.98
C PHE A 102 -2.88 -3.66 -13.34
N GLY A 103 -4.11 -3.73 -13.85
CA GLY A 103 -4.49 -3.04 -15.08
C GLY A 103 -4.32 -1.53 -15.00
N LYS A 104 -4.59 -0.91 -13.84
CA LYS A 104 -4.30 0.51 -13.60
C LYS A 104 -2.80 0.80 -13.71
N LEU A 105 -1.95 -0.02 -13.08
CA LEU A 105 -0.50 0.13 -13.18
C LEU A 105 -0.05 0.10 -14.65
N CYS A 106 -0.49 -0.90 -15.41
CA CYS A 106 -0.15 -1.01 -16.83
C CYS A 106 -0.64 0.20 -17.64
N TYR A 107 -1.88 0.64 -17.41
CA TYR A 107 -2.45 1.77 -18.13
C TYR A 107 -1.70 3.08 -17.85
N TYR A 108 -1.46 3.42 -16.57
CA TYR A 108 -0.87 4.70 -16.21
C TYR A 108 0.63 4.79 -16.53
N THR A 109 1.35 3.66 -16.51
CA THR A 109 2.72 3.61 -17.01
C THR A 109 2.76 3.71 -18.54
N PHE A 110 1.84 3.07 -19.25
CA PHE A 110 1.75 3.13 -20.72
C PHE A 110 1.49 4.55 -21.24
N ILE A 111 0.59 5.31 -20.60
CA ILE A 111 0.30 6.69 -21.01
C ILE A 111 1.33 7.71 -20.51
N GLY A 112 2.34 7.28 -19.75
CA GLY A 112 3.41 8.14 -19.23
C GLY A 112 2.99 9.03 -18.05
N GLU A 113 1.95 8.67 -17.30
CA GLU A 113 1.56 9.40 -16.07
C GLU A 113 2.64 9.29 -14.99
N TYR A 114 3.39 8.18 -14.98
CA TYR A 114 4.57 7.96 -14.16
C TYR A 114 5.47 6.84 -14.73
N ASN A 115 6.74 6.82 -14.32
CA ASN A 115 7.68 5.78 -14.70
C ASN A 115 7.27 4.39 -14.19
N ILE A 116 7.73 3.33 -14.84
CA ILE A 116 7.50 1.97 -14.35
C ILE A 116 8.18 1.80 -12.98
N PRO A 117 7.45 1.40 -11.91
CA PRO A 117 8.05 1.22 -10.59
C PRO A 117 9.03 0.05 -10.58
N GLN A 118 9.97 0.04 -9.63
CA GLN A 118 10.86 -1.11 -9.45
C GLN A 118 10.09 -2.30 -8.85
N LYS A 119 9.17 -2.03 -7.92
CA LYS A 119 8.25 -3.00 -7.35
C LYS A 119 6.84 -2.43 -7.19
N TYR A 120 5.86 -3.31 -7.35
CA TYR A 120 4.45 -3.00 -7.14
C TYR A 120 3.87 -3.92 -6.07
N TYR A 121 3.42 -3.32 -4.98
CA TYR A 121 2.87 -4.03 -3.83
C TYR A 121 1.37 -3.76 -3.69
N ILE A 122 0.62 -4.82 -3.36
CA ILE A 122 -0.74 -4.66 -2.87
C ILE A 122 -0.78 -4.96 -1.38
N VAL A 123 -1.19 -3.96 -0.59
CA VAL A 123 -1.31 -4.04 0.87
C VAL A 123 -2.78 -4.22 1.22
N ALA A 124 -3.18 -5.45 1.52
CA ALA A 124 -4.58 -5.80 1.79
C ALA A 124 -4.83 -6.18 3.25
N SER A 125 -5.84 -5.57 3.89
CA SER A 125 -6.19 -5.83 5.30
C SER A 125 -6.56 -7.31 5.58
N ASN A 126 -7.23 -7.95 4.62
CA ASN A 126 -7.62 -9.36 4.67
C ASN A 126 -6.69 -10.30 3.89
N GLY A 127 -5.53 -9.80 3.43
CA GLY A 127 -4.57 -10.55 2.63
C GLY A 127 -5.15 -11.05 1.29
N ILE A 128 -4.50 -12.06 0.71
CA ILE A 128 -4.90 -12.66 -0.57
C ILE A 128 -5.66 -13.98 -0.38
N GLY A 129 -6.68 -14.20 -1.22
CA GLY A 129 -7.44 -15.45 -1.24
C GLY A 129 -6.60 -16.63 -1.72
N LYS A 130 -7.05 -17.86 -1.42
CA LYS A 130 -6.36 -19.10 -1.81
C LYS A 130 -6.13 -19.21 -3.33
N SER A 131 -7.11 -18.78 -4.12
CA SER A 131 -7.01 -18.78 -5.59
C SER A 131 -5.90 -17.85 -6.10
N LEU A 132 -5.72 -16.69 -5.47
CA LEU A 132 -4.67 -15.75 -5.86
C LEU A 132 -3.28 -16.24 -5.41
N ARG A 133 -3.17 -16.91 -4.26
CA ARG A 133 -1.92 -17.59 -3.86
C ARG A 133 -1.50 -18.63 -4.88
N ASN A 134 -2.41 -19.54 -5.22
CA ASN A 134 -2.13 -20.59 -6.19
C ASN A 134 -1.72 -20.03 -7.56
N LEU A 135 -2.25 -18.88 -7.97
CA LEU A 135 -1.84 -18.23 -9.22
C LEU A 135 -0.38 -17.74 -9.16
N GLY A 136 0.04 -17.16 -8.03
CA GLY A 136 1.42 -16.73 -7.83
C GLY A 136 2.41 -17.89 -7.68
N ASP A 137 1.98 -18.99 -7.05
CA ASP A 137 2.82 -20.18 -6.88
C ASP A 137 3.13 -20.87 -8.22
N LEU A 138 2.24 -20.77 -9.21
CA LEU A 138 2.46 -21.28 -10.57
C LEU A 138 3.56 -20.54 -11.33
N GLU A 139 3.87 -19.28 -10.97
CA GLU A 139 4.98 -18.53 -11.57
C GLU A 139 6.33 -18.86 -10.91
N GLY A 140 6.32 -19.41 -9.69
CA GLY A 140 7.54 -19.82 -8.96
C GLY A 140 8.16 -21.14 -9.41
N GLU A 141 7.43 -21.96 -10.17
CA GLU A 141 7.92 -23.24 -10.74
C GLU A 141 8.46 -23.09 -12.17
N VAL A 142 8.32 -21.90 -12.78
CA VAL A 142 8.76 -21.62 -14.15
C VAL A 142 9.68 -20.39 -14.19
N ALA A 143 10.80 -20.46 -13.47
CA ALA A 143 11.93 -19.53 -13.60
C ALA A 143 13.26 -20.26 -13.34
#